data_AF-A0A2E5IS18-F1
#
_entry.id   AF-A0A2E5IS18-F1
#
_cell.length_a   1.000
_cell.length_b   1.000
_cell.length_c   1.000
_cell.angle_alpha   90.00
_cell.angle_beta   90.00
_cell.angle_gamma   90.00
#
_symmetry.space_group_name_H-M   'P 1'
#
loop_
_entity.id
_entity.type
_entity.pdbx_description
1 polymer ?
#
loop_
_entity_poly.entity_id
_entity_poly.type
_entity_poly.pdbx_seq_one_letter_code
_entity_poly.pdbx_strand_id
1 'polypeptide(L)'
;MIFSKKIRLIKTIQQKNFRNESFSDEDISFLLSCVTHEHSDGVYTASLIALTESSNAILDVLIKEFHALQDQAQMLAIPMLACTDYVKCYYFLLERLKSSDSMDEVAMISMVLSSTHYLIVPLLVHELISDNKQYLNRLAYILKDIGFKRVMSYLILHPQIPFESFFRDLFGDDKIEAIKQKN
;
A
#
# COMPACT_ATOMS: atom_id res chain seq x y z
N MET A 1 18.56 -10.22 -26.86
CA MET A 1 17.35 -9.86 -26.09
C MET A 1 16.76 -8.62 -26.72
N ILE A 2 15.69 -8.75 -27.51
CA ILE A 2 15.04 -7.59 -28.17
C ILE A 2 14.10 -6.97 -27.14
N PHE A 3 14.51 -5.87 -26.51
CA PHE A 3 13.56 -5.09 -25.71
C PHE A 3 12.46 -4.56 -26.64
N SER A 4 11.20 -4.76 -26.26
CA SER A 4 10.08 -4.20 -27.03
C SER A 4 10.27 -2.68 -27.19
N LYS A 5 9.88 -2.11 -28.33
CA LYS A 5 9.99 -0.65 -28.57
C LYS A 5 9.37 0.17 -27.43
N LYS A 6 8.31 -0.36 -26.80
CA LYS A 6 7.65 0.22 -25.63
C LYS A 6 8.55 0.28 -24.39
N ILE A 7 9.20 -0.83 -24.02
CA ILE A 7 10.11 -0.84 -22.86
C ILE A 7 11.26 0.16 -23.04
N ARG A 8 11.77 0.31 -24.27
CA ARG A 8 12.80 1.31 -24.56
C ARG A 8 12.29 2.75 -24.31
N LEU A 9 11.07 3.06 -24.75
CA LEU A 9 10.46 4.37 -24.53
C LEU A 9 10.18 4.63 -23.05
N ILE A 10 9.64 3.63 -22.32
CA ILE A 10 9.43 3.73 -20.86
C ILE A 10 10.74 4.05 -20.14
N LYS A 11 11.84 3.35 -20.50
CA LYS A 11 13.17 3.63 -19.93
C LYS A 11 13.65 5.05 -20.22
N THR A 12 13.38 5.59 -21.40
CA THR A 12 13.69 6.99 -21.73
C THR A 12 12.89 7.96 -20.87
N ILE A 13 11.62 7.67 -20.58
CA ILE A 13 10.79 8.48 -19.67
C ILE A 13 11.33 8.37 -18.24
N GLN A 14 11.62 7.15 -17.75
CA GLN A 14 12.17 6.93 -16.41
C GLN A 14 13.52 7.65 -16.19
N GLN A 15 14.32 7.84 -17.24
CA GLN A 15 15.54 8.65 -17.17
C GLN A 15 15.29 10.11 -16.75
N LYS A 16 14.09 10.64 -16.96
CA LYS A 16 13.68 11.96 -16.48
C LYS A 16 13.60 12.00 -14.94
N ASN A 17 13.08 10.95 -14.30
CA ASN A 17 13.07 10.84 -12.83
C ASN A 17 14.50 10.93 -12.27
N PHE A 18 15.46 10.20 -12.86
CA PHE A 18 16.87 10.24 -12.43
C PHE A 18 17.55 11.60 -12.63
N ARG A 19 17.01 12.43 -13.52
CA ARG A 19 17.50 13.80 -13.79
C ARG A 19 16.71 14.86 -13.03
N ASN A 20 15.75 14.46 -12.19
CA ASN A 20 14.79 15.36 -11.54
C ASN A 20 14.00 16.23 -12.53
N GLU A 21 13.76 15.72 -13.74
CA GLU A 21 12.91 16.34 -14.75
C GLU A 21 11.46 15.86 -14.56
N SER A 22 10.49 16.78 -14.68
CA SER A 22 9.08 16.43 -14.60
C SER A 22 8.60 15.69 -15.86
N PHE A 23 7.68 14.75 -15.68
CA PHE A 23 7.00 14.10 -16.80
C PHE A 23 6.04 15.10 -17.47
N SER A 24 5.99 15.06 -18.80
CA SER A 24 4.95 15.77 -19.55
C SER A 24 3.61 15.01 -19.47
N ASP A 25 2.52 15.69 -19.83
CA ASP A 25 1.20 15.04 -19.94
C ASP A 25 1.21 13.88 -20.95
N GLU A 26 2.02 13.98 -22.01
CA GLU A 26 2.21 12.93 -23.00
C GLU A 26 2.94 11.72 -22.41
N ASP A 27 3.96 11.93 -21.58
CA ASP A 27 4.67 10.86 -20.87
C ASP A 27 3.70 10.11 -19.95
N ILE A 28 2.94 10.85 -19.14
CA ILE A 28 1.97 10.29 -18.19
C ILE A 28 0.89 9.51 -18.93
N SER A 29 0.31 10.10 -19.97
CA SER A 29 -0.71 9.46 -20.81
C SER A 29 -0.19 8.17 -21.45
N PHE A 30 1.06 8.18 -21.93
CA PHE A 30 1.69 6.99 -22.49
C PHE A 30 1.92 5.91 -21.43
N LEU A 31 2.44 6.26 -20.26
CA LEU A 31 2.67 5.32 -19.16
C LEU A 31 1.35 4.71 -18.67
N LEU A 32 0.31 5.51 -18.49
CA LEU A 32 -1.04 5.06 -18.15
C LEU A 32 -1.64 4.15 -19.23
N SER A 33 -1.46 4.48 -20.51
CA SER A 33 -1.91 3.61 -21.60
C SER A 33 -1.28 2.22 -21.52
N CYS A 34 -0.04 2.15 -21.02
CA CYS A 34 0.71 0.90 -20.90
C CYS A 34 0.26 0.02 -19.73
N VAL A 35 -0.56 0.52 -18.81
CA VAL A 35 -1.10 -0.23 -17.66
C VAL A 35 -2.62 -0.37 -17.69
N THR A 36 -3.29 0.38 -18.57
CA THR A 36 -4.74 0.32 -18.81
C THR A 36 -5.11 -0.58 -20.00
N HIS A 37 -4.18 -0.89 -20.91
CA HIS A 37 -4.38 -1.78 -22.05
C HIS A 37 -3.55 -3.05 -21.94
N GLU A 38 -3.99 -4.12 -22.63
CA GLU A 38 -3.33 -5.42 -22.61
C GLU A 38 -1.89 -5.36 -23.15
N HIS A 39 -0.92 -5.63 -22.27
CA HIS A 39 0.50 -5.74 -22.56
C HIS A 39 1.14 -6.87 -21.76
N SER A 40 2.45 -7.10 -21.99
CA SER A 40 3.20 -8.07 -21.22
C SER A 40 3.56 -7.56 -19.83
N ASP A 41 3.80 -8.48 -18.90
CA ASP A 41 4.23 -8.22 -17.52
C ASP A 41 5.41 -7.25 -17.44
N GLY A 42 6.36 -7.37 -18.38
CA GLY A 42 7.52 -6.49 -18.45
C GLY A 42 7.17 -5.04 -18.79
N VAL A 43 6.10 -4.81 -19.57
CA VAL A 43 5.59 -3.46 -19.86
C VAL A 43 4.84 -2.93 -18.65
N TYR A 44 3.96 -3.72 -18.02
CA TYR A 44 3.27 -3.30 -16.79
C TYR A 44 4.25 -2.91 -15.70
N THR A 45 5.21 -3.79 -15.41
CA THR A 45 6.23 -3.58 -14.38
C THR A 45 7.03 -2.32 -14.65
N ALA A 46 7.55 -2.16 -15.88
CA ALA A 46 8.37 -0.99 -16.22
C ALA A 46 7.57 0.32 -16.13
N SER A 47 6.33 0.33 -16.60
CA SER A 47 5.48 1.52 -16.54
C SER A 47 5.07 1.88 -15.12
N LEU A 48 4.70 0.88 -14.31
CA LEU A 48 4.34 1.10 -12.91
C LEU A 48 5.54 1.64 -12.11
N ILE A 49 6.74 1.09 -12.30
CA ILE A 49 7.96 1.62 -11.68
C ILE A 49 8.16 3.10 -12.05
N ALA A 50 8.05 3.44 -13.33
CA ALA A 50 8.21 4.83 -13.76
C ALA A 50 7.18 5.78 -13.13
N LEU A 51 5.92 5.32 -12.98
CA LEU A 51 4.84 6.08 -12.36
C LEU A 51 5.04 6.21 -10.84
N THR A 52 5.40 5.12 -10.14
CA THR A 52 5.49 5.09 -8.68
C THR A 52 6.77 5.72 -8.12
N GLU A 53 7.85 5.76 -8.91
CA GLU A 53 9.11 6.45 -8.56
C GLU A 53 9.10 7.93 -8.97
N SER A 54 7.96 8.47 -9.42
CA SER A 54 7.85 9.87 -9.83
C SER A 54 7.33 10.77 -8.70
N SER A 55 6.69 11.90 -9.04
CA SER A 55 6.15 12.84 -8.06
C SER A 55 4.84 12.38 -7.40
N ASN A 56 4.54 12.91 -6.22
CA ASN A 56 3.25 12.70 -5.53
C ASN A 56 2.04 13.05 -6.39
N ALA A 57 2.15 14.02 -7.31
CA ALA A 57 1.07 14.37 -8.24
C ALA A 57 0.78 13.23 -9.23
N ILE A 58 1.80 12.50 -9.68
CA ILE A 58 1.65 11.35 -10.57
C ILE A 58 1.10 10.14 -9.81
N LEU A 59 1.50 9.96 -8.55
CA LEU A 59 0.88 8.97 -7.66
C LEU A 59 -0.61 9.26 -7.44
N ASP A 60 -1.00 10.52 -7.25
CA ASP A 60 -2.41 10.91 -7.14
C ASP A 60 -3.20 10.53 -8.42
N VAL A 61 -2.60 10.71 -9.60
CA VAL A 61 -3.20 10.28 -10.88
C VAL A 61 -3.31 8.75 -10.95
N LEU A 62 -2.25 8.01 -10.61
CA LEU A 62 -2.27 6.55 -10.62
C LEU A 62 -3.33 5.97 -9.68
N ILE A 63 -3.46 6.52 -8.48
CA ILE A 63 -4.49 6.13 -7.50
C ILE A 63 -5.89 6.35 -8.07
N LYS A 64 -6.12 7.49 -8.72
CA LYS A 64 -7.41 7.81 -9.33
C LYS A 64 -7.77 6.85 -10.47
N GLU A 65 -6.79 6.48 -11.28
CA GLU A 65 -6.98 5.60 -12.43
C GLU A 65 -6.86 4.10 -12.09
N PHE A 66 -6.69 3.74 -10.82
CA PHE A 66 -6.39 2.36 -10.40
C PHE A 66 -7.39 1.33 -10.95
N HIS A 67 -8.69 1.65 -10.93
CA HIS A 67 -9.74 0.76 -11.42
C HIS A 67 -9.76 0.61 -12.95
N ALA A 68 -9.14 1.53 -13.69
CA ALA A 68 -9.01 1.44 -15.14
C ALA A 68 -7.79 0.61 -15.56
N LEU A 69 -6.91 0.26 -14.62
CA LEU A 69 -5.76 -0.60 -14.89
C LEU A 69 -6.21 -2.03 -15.20
N GLN A 70 -5.44 -2.74 -16.01
CA GLN A 70 -5.59 -4.18 -16.21
C GLN A 70 -5.42 -4.92 -14.87
N ASP A 71 -6.16 -6.00 -14.63
CA ASP A 71 -6.16 -6.73 -13.35
C ASP A 71 -4.75 -7.10 -12.89
N GLN A 72 -3.92 -7.58 -13.81
CA GLN A 72 -2.53 -7.91 -13.52
C GLN A 72 -1.69 -6.68 -13.14
N ALA A 73 -1.94 -5.53 -13.77
CA ALA A 73 -1.31 -4.27 -13.42
C ALA A 73 -1.80 -3.74 -12.06
N GLN A 74 -3.08 -3.92 -11.71
CA GLN A 74 -3.61 -3.60 -10.37
C GLN A 74 -2.87 -4.40 -9.29
N MET A 75 -2.73 -5.71 -9.49
CA MET A 75 -2.04 -6.60 -8.53
C MET A 75 -0.56 -6.25 -8.37
N LEU A 76 0.10 -5.78 -9.43
CA LEU A 76 1.48 -5.28 -9.37
C LEU A 76 1.58 -3.88 -8.74
N ALA A 77 0.57 -3.03 -8.93
CA ALA A 77 0.57 -1.67 -8.40
C ALA A 77 0.45 -1.65 -6.87
N ILE A 78 -0.30 -2.58 -6.26
CA ILE A 78 -0.48 -2.66 -4.79
C ILE A 78 0.85 -2.66 -4.02
N PRO A 79 1.78 -3.61 -4.25
CA PRO A 79 3.06 -3.60 -3.55
C PRO A 79 3.90 -2.38 -3.88
N MET A 80 3.85 -1.86 -5.11
CA MET A 80 4.62 -0.67 -5.50
C MET A 80 4.13 0.60 -4.78
N LEU A 81 2.82 0.79 -4.65
CA LEU A 81 2.23 1.90 -3.90
C LEU A 81 2.59 1.84 -2.40
N ALA A 82 2.62 0.66 -1.81
CA ALA A 82 3.00 0.47 -0.41
C ALA A 82 4.51 0.62 -0.12
N CYS A 83 5.34 0.65 -1.16
CA CYS A 83 6.77 0.95 -1.07
C CYS A 83 7.06 2.46 -1.16
N THR A 84 6.05 3.29 -1.43
CA THR A 84 6.21 4.75 -1.42
C THR A 84 6.20 5.30 0.02
N ASP A 85 6.81 6.45 0.23
CA ASP A 85 6.72 7.22 1.47
C ASP A 85 5.47 8.13 1.51
N TYR A 86 4.65 8.09 0.45
CA TYR A 86 3.49 8.94 0.31
C TYR A 86 2.27 8.38 1.05
N VAL A 87 1.92 9.01 2.18
CA VAL A 87 0.85 8.55 3.09
C VAL A 87 -0.49 8.30 2.39
N LYS A 88 -0.83 9.07 1.33
CA LYS A 88 -2.09 8.85 0.58
C LYS A 88 -2.17 7.47 -0.07
N CYS A 89 -1.04 6.88 -0.48
CA CYS A 89 -1.01 5.51 -1.02
C CYS A 89 -1.51 4.51 0.04
N TYR A 90 -1.11 4.66 1.29
CA TYR A 90 -1.56 3.79 2.38
C TYR A 90 -3.06 3.95 2.66
N TYR A 91 -3.56 5.20 2.71
CA TYR A 91 -5.01 5.43 2.84
C TYR A 91 -5.80 4.81 1.69
N PHE A 92 -5.32 4.95 0.46
CA PHE A 92 -5.92 4.31 -0.69
C PHE A 92 -5.97 2.78 -0.53
N LEU A 93 -4.86 2.15 -0.14
CA LEU A 93 -4.82 0.70 0.08
C LEU A 93 -5.73 0.24 1.22
N LEU A 94 -5.87 1.03 2.28
CA LEU A 94 -6.80 0.76 3.39
C LEU A 94 -8.27 0.85 2.94
N GLU A 95 -8.62 1.85 2.13
CA GLU A 95 -9.95 1.96 1.54
C GLU A 95 -10.24 0.78 0.59
N ARG A 96 -9.25 0.34 -0.20
CA ARG A 96 -9.35 -0.89 -1.00
C ARG A 96 -9.52 -2.12 -0.12
N LEU A 97 -8.75 -2.26 0.96
CA LEU A 97 -8.88 -3.34 1.93
C LEU A 97 -10.27 -3.37 2.60
N LYS A 98 -10.89 -2.21 2.79
CA LYS A 98 -12.22 -2.07 3.39
C LYS A 98 -13.35 -2.39 2.43
N SER A 99 -13.21 -2.01 1.16
CA SER A 99 -14.28 -2.05 0.17
C SER A 99 -14.17 -3.17 -0.87
N SER A 100 -13.00 -3.81 -1.01
CA SER A 100 -12.81 -4.85 -2.03
C SER A 100 -13.50 -6.17 -1.66
N ASP A 101 -14.20 -6.72 -2.66
CA ASP A 101 -14.78 -8.06 -2.68
C ASP A 101 -13.79 -9.12 -3.20
N SER A 102 -12.69 -8.70 -3.83
CA SER A 102 -11.67 -9.61 -4.34
C SER A 102 -10.80 -10.12 -3.20
N MET A 103 -10.89 -11.42 -2.91
CA MET A 103 -10.07 -12.03 -1.87
C MET A 103 -8.57 -12.02 -2.20
N ASP A 104 -8.22 -12.08 -3.49
CA ASP A 104 -6.83 -12.00 -3.95
C ASP A 104 -6.25 -10.60 -3.72
N GLU A 105 -7.03 -9.56 -4.03
CA GLU A 105 -6.64 -8.18 -3.76
C GLU A 105 -6.48 -7.93 -2.26
N VAL A 106 -7.46 -8.38 -1.45
CA VAL A 106 -7.42 -8.28 0.01
C VAL A 106 -6.21 -9.00 0.59
N ALA A 107 -5.90 -10.20 0.11
CA ALA A 107 -4.74 -10.96 0.54
C ALA A 107 -3.42 -10.24 0.18
N MET A 108 -3.32 -9.71 -1.04
CA MET A 108 -2.16 -8.95 -1.49
C MET A 108 -1.94 -7.69 -0.65
N ILE A 109 -2.99 -6.89 -0.45
CA ILE A 109 -2.92 -5.68 0.39
C ILE A 109 -2.52 -6.05 1.81
N SER A 110 -3.12 -7.10 2.38
CA SER A 110 -2.83 -7.53 3.76
C SER A 110 -1.36 -7.95 3.92
N MET A 111 -0.85 -8.77 3.00
CA MET A 111 0.54 -9.24 2.99
C MET A 111 1.53 -8.07 2.87
N VAL A 112 1.22 -7.12 2.00
CA VAL A 112 2.08 -5.96 1.75
C VAL A 112 2.10 -5.04 2.96
N LEU A 113 0.92 -4.66 3.50
CA LEU A 113 0.83 -3.76 4.65
C LEU A 113 1.43 -4.38 5.92
N SER A 114 1.37 -5.71 6.10
CA SER A 114 2.02 -6.38 7.24
C SER A 114 3.55 -6.40 7.13
N SER A 115 4.07 -6.33 5.90
CA SER A 115 5.51 -6.35 5.61
C SER A 115 6.13 -4.95 5.57
N THR A 116 5.34 -3.88 5.47
CA THR A 116 5.85 -2.51 5.42
C THR A 116 6.49 -2.07 6.74
N HIS A 117 7.65 -1.45 6.65
CA HIS A 117 8.45 -1.02 7.81
C HIS A 117 8.07 0.36 8.37
N TYR A 118 7.33 1.18 7.62
CA TYR A 118 6.98 2.55 7.99
C TYR A 118 5.74 2.60 8.92
N LEU A 119 5.31 3.82 9.27
CA LEU A 119 4.24 4.23 10.22
C LEU A 119 2.83 3.64 9.98
N ILE A 120 2.72 2.45 9.38
CA ILE A 120 1.46 1.78 9.10
C ILE A 120 0.72 1.36 10.38
N VAL A 121 1.42 1.02 11.46
CA VAL A 121 0.75 0.63 12.72
C VAL A 121 -0.14 1.75 13.26
N PRO A 122 0.32 3.00 13.46
CA PRO A 122 -0.55 4.12 13.82
C PRO A 122 -1.77 4.30 12.91
N LEU A 123 -1.59 4.16 11.58
CA LEU A 123 -2.68 4.23 10.60
C LEU A 123 -3.70 3.10 10.82
N LEU A 124 -3.23 1.85 10.98
CA LEU A 124 -4.10 0.70 11.25
C LEU A 124 -4.86 0.85 12.56
N VAL A 125 -4.23 1.41 13.61
CA VAL A 125 -4.89 1.68 14.89
C VAL A 125 -5.98 2.74 14.72
N HIS A 126 -5.74 3.79 13.91
CA HIS A 126 -6.76 4.80 13.61
C HIS A 126 -7.99 4.19 12.94
N GLU A 127 -7.79 3.23 12.04
CA GLU A 127 -8.85 2.54 11.31
C GLU A 127 -9.72 1.61 12.17
N LEU A 128 -9.31 1.28 13.40
CA LEU A 128 -10.10 0.47 14.34
C LEU A 128 -11.39 1.16 14.81
N ILE A 129 -11.58 2.44 14.50
CA ILE A 129 -12.85 3.15 14.71
C ILE A 129 -13.99 2.67 13.80
N SER A 130 -13.68 1.90 12.76
CA SER A 130 -14.66 1.41 11.78
C SER A 130 -15.69 0.45 12.39
N ASP A 131 -16.97 0.63 12.06
CA ASP A 131 -18.05 -0.32 12.41
C ASP A 131 -18.10 -1.57 11.51
N ASN A 132 -17.31 -1.60 10.43
CA ASN A 132 -17.28 -2.73 9.51
C ASN A 132 -16.51 -3.92 10.13
N LYS A 133 -17.24 -4.91 10.65
CA LYS A 133 -16.69 -6.13 11.26
C LYS A 133 -15.74 -6.90 10.34
N GLN A 134 -16.05 -7.00 9.05
CA GLN A 134 -15.20 -7.71 8.09
C GLN A 134 -13.87 -6.99 7.93
N TYR A 135 -13.90 -5.66 7.83
CA TYR A 135 -12.70 -4.85 7.77
C TYR A 135 -11.88 -4.93 9.06
N LEU A 136 -12.52 -4.86 10.23
CA LEU A 136 -11.82 -5.05 11.53
C LEU A 136 -11.13 -6.41 11.61
N ASN A 137 -11.75 -7.49 11.10
CA ASN A 137 -11.11 -8.81 11.02
C ASN A 137 -9.89 -8.81 10.08
N ARG A 138 -9.96 -8.09 8.94
CA ARG A 138 -8.82 -7.91 8.03
C ARG A 138 -7.68 -7.14 8.71
N LEU A 139 -7.98 -6.06 9.44
CA LEU A 139 -6.99 -5.29 10.22
C LEU A 139 -6.36 -6.14 11.34
N ALA A 140 -7.16 -6.96 12.02
CA ALA A 140 -6.67 -7.89 13.04
C ALA A 140 -5.64 -8.87 12.46
N TYR A 141 -5.91 -9.43 11.29
CA TYR A 141 -4.97 -10.30 10.58
C TYR A 141 -3.63 -9.57 10.30
N ILE A 142 -3.70 -8.36 9.74
CA ILE A 142 -2.49 -7.56 9.43
C ILE A 142 -1.69 -7.25 10.71
N LEU A 143 -2.35 -6.76 11.77
CA LEU A 143 -1.69 -6.42 13.03
C LEU A 143 -1.07 -7.65 13.71
N LYS A 144 -1.71 -8.81 13.56
CA LYS A 144 -1.17 -10.09 14.04
C LYS A 144 0.11 -10.48 13.29
N ASP A 145 0.11 -10.34 11.97
CA ASP A 145 1.26 -10.65 11.10
C ASP A 145 2.43 -9.67 11.33
N ILE A 146 2.15 -8.39 11.58
CA ILE A 146 3.16 -7.40 12.02
C ILE A 146 3.83 -7.86 13.33
N GLY A 147 3.04 -8.47 14.22
CA GLY A 147 3.50 -9.09 15.44
C GLY A 147 3.55 -8.15 16.64
N PHE A 148 3.25 -8.72 17.81
CA PHE A 148 3.11 -7.97 19.07
C PHE A 148 4.30 -7.07 19.40
N LYS A 149 5.54 -7.54 19.19
CA LYS A 149 6.75 -6.77 19.52
C LYS A 149 6.79 -5.42 18.79
N ARG A 150 6.38 -5.39 17.52
CA ARG A 150 6.35 -4.16 16.72
C ARG A 150 5.16 -3.29 17.11
N VAL A 151 3.97 -3.88 17.26
CA VAL A 151 2.75 -3.15 17.63
C VAL A 151 2.88 -2.51 19.02
N MET A 152 3.43 -3.23 20.00
CA MET A 152 3.64 -2.75 21.37
C MET A 152 4.42 -1.44 21.44
N SER A 153 5.44 -1.26 20.58
CA SER A 153 6.25 -0.04 20.54
C SER A 153 5.43 1.22 20.24
N TYR A 154 4.25 1.08 19.63
CA TYR A 154 3.33 2.16 19.38
C TYR A 154 2.28 2.30 20.49
N LEU A 155 1.76 1.17 21.00
CA LEU A 155 0.75 1.19 22.06
C LEU A 155 1.28 1.77 23.38
N ILE A 156 2.54 1.52 23.71
CA ILE A 156 3.17 2.01 24.94
C ILE A 156 3.29 3.53 24.98
N LEU A 157 3.26 4.22 23.83
CA LEU A 157 3.37 5.67 23.75
C LEU A 157 2.12 6.40 24.27
N HIS A 158 1.01 5.69 24.49
CA HIS A 158 -0.24 6.27 24.96
C HIS A 158 -0.46 6.03 26.46
N PRO A 159 -0.96 7.04 27.21
CA PRO A 159 -1.31 6.87 28.62
C PRO A 159 -2.38 5.81 28.87
N GLN A 160 -3.26 5.60 27.88
CA GLN A 160 -4.26 4.52 27.86
C GLN A 160 -4.14 3.81 26.52
N ILE A 161 -4.19 2.48 26.53
CA ILE A 161 -4.08 1.69 25.30
C ILE A 161 -5.34 1.93 24.46
N PRO A 162 -5.23 2.51 23.25
CA PRO A 162 -6.39 2.72 22.39
C PRO A 162 -6.96 1.36 21.97
N PHE A 163 -8.28 1.23 21.91
CA PHE A 163 -8.97 -0.01 21.53
C PHE A 163 -8.48 -1.24 22.32
N GLU A 164 -8.29 -1.08 23.63
CA GLU A 164 -7.68 -2.10 24.49
C GLU A 164 -8.33 -3.49 24.36
N SER A 165 -9.66 -3.57 24.31
CA SER A 165 -10.39 -4.84 24.14
C SER A 165 -9.98 -5.57 22.85
N PHE A 166 -9.85 -4.85 21.74
CA PHE A 166 -9.42 -5.41 20.47
C PHE A 166 -8.00 -6.02 20.58
N PHE A 167 -7.07 -5.30 21.22
CA PHE A 167 -5.71 -5.80 21.38
C PHE A 167 -5.59 -6.94 22.39
N ARG A 168 -6.45 -7.00 23.41
CA ARG A 168 -6.58 -8.14 24.32
C ARG A 168 -7.04 -9.38 23.57
N ASP A 169 -8.08 -9.26 22.76
CA ASP A 169 -8.58 -10.36 21.93
C ASP A 169 -7.50 -10.83 20.93
N LEU A 170 -6.72 -9.90 20.38
CA LEU A 170 -5.71 -10.20 19.37
C LEU A 170 -4.44 -10.85 19.92
N PHE A 171 -3.93 -10.36 21.05
CA PHE A 171 -2.60 -10.73 21.57
C PHE A 171 -2.62 -11.46 22.92
N GLY A 172 -3.74 -11.40 23.65
CA GLY A 172 -3.94 -11.97 24.98
C GLY A 172 -3.76 -10.94 26.10
N ASP A 173 -4.53 -11.12 27.18
CA ASP A 173 -4.53 -10.23 28.35
C ASP A 173 -3.16 -10.02 28.98
N ASP A 174 -2.39 -11.11 29.14
CA ASP A 174 -1.06 -11.07 29.77
C ASP A 174 -0.12 -10.11 29.07
N LYS A 175 -0.19 -10.05 27.72
CA LYS A 175 0.67 -9.17 26.92
C LYS A 175 0.26 -7.71 27.07
N ILE A 176 -1.04 -7.43 27.15
CA ILE A 176 -1.56 -6.06 27.30
C ILE A 176 -1.29 -5.54 28.71
N GLU A 177 -1.42 -6.37 29.75
CA GLU A 177 -1.02 -6.02 31.10
C GLU A 177 0.48 -5.74 31.22
N ALA A 178 1.33 -6.49 30.52
CA ALA A 178 2.77 -6.22 30.49
C ALA A 178 3.14 -4.86 29.86
N ILE A 179 2.30 -4.29 28.99
CA ILE A 179 2.48 -2.92 28.47
C ILE A 179 2.15 -1.92 29.58
N LYS A 180 1.01 -2.10 30.25
CA LYS A 180 0.53 -1.21 31.31
C LYS A 180 1.49 -1.13 32.50
N GLN A 181 2.19 -2.22 32.82
CA GLN A 181 3.20 -2.23 33.89
C GLN A 181 4.49 -1.44 33.56
N LYS A 182 4.70 -1.08 32.29
CA LYS A 182 5.87 -0.29 31.84
C LYS A 182 5.59 1.21 31.70
N ASN A 183 4.32 1.60 31.77
CA ASN A 183 3.84 2.98 31.75
C ASN A 183 3.52 3.46 33.16
#